data_AF-A0ABD2ZDH2-F1
#
_entry.id   AF-A0ABD2ZDH2-F1
#
_cell.length_a   1.000
_cell.length_b   1.000
_cell.length_c   1.000
_cell.angle_alpha   90.00
_cell.angle_beta   90.00
_cell.angle_gamma   90.00
#
_symmetry.space_group_name_H-M   'P 1'
#
loop_
_entity.id
_entity.type
_entity.pdbx_description
1 polymer ?
#
loop_
_entity_poly.entity_id
_entity_poly.type
_entity_poly.pdbx_seq_one_letter_code
_entity_poly.pdbx_strand_id
1 'polypeptide(L)'
;MQEYIDWIDFTKKTKESVRQCLQIDYYGAKRATEALIPLLQLSESPRIVNVTSSMGTLELIPNGWAKGILSDDDNLTEERLDEDL
;
A
#
# COMPACT_ATOMS: atom_id res chain seq x y z
N MET A 1 -28.15 5.25 -15.67
CA MET A 1 -26.91 5.06 -16.44
C MET A 1 -25.82 4.73 -15.43
N GLN A 2 -25.62 3.45 -15.15
CA GLN A 2 -24.45 3.02 -14.41
C GLN A 2 -23.39 2.76 -15.48
N GLU A 3 -22.33 3.57 -15.50
CA GLU A 3 -21.20 3.33 -16.38
C GLU A 3 -20.67 1.91 -16.09
N TYR A 4 -20.75 1.06 -17.12
CA TYR A 4 -20.16 -0.26 -17.13
C TYR A 4 -18.65 -0.06 -17.17
N ILE A 5 -18.04 0.04 -15.98
CA ILE A 5 -16.59 -0.06 -15.83
C ILE A 5 -16.24 -1.48 -16.29
N ASP A 6 -15.51 -1.57 -17.40
CA ASP A 6 -15.05 -2.83 -17.95
C ASP A 6 -13.96 -3.41 -17.03
N TRP A 7 -14.39 -4.09 -15.97
CA TRP A 7 -13.55 -4.74 -14.95
C TRP A 7 -12.54 -5.74 -15.54
N ILE A 8 -12.70 -6.10 -16.81
CA ILE A 8 -11.82 -7.03 -17.55
C ILE A 8 -10.39 -6.46 -17.66
N ASP A 9 -10.19 -5.15 -17.69
CA ASP A 9 -8.85 -4.56 -17.83
C ASP A 9 -8.01 -4.62 -16.52
N PHE A 10 -8.65 -4.69 -15.35
CA PHE A 10 -7.95 -4.75 -14.06
C PHE A 10 -7.18 -6.08 -13.83
N THR A 11 -7.48 -7.09 -14.64
CA THR A 11 -6.91 -8.44 -14.49
C THR A 11 -5.62 -8.65 -15.28
N LYS A 12 -5.28 -7.76 -16.24
CA LYS A 12 -4.04 -7.84 -17.00
C LYS A 12 -2.87 -7.26 -16.19
N LYS A 13 -2.35 -8.08 -15.27
CA LYS A 13 -1.14 -7.76 -14.52
C LYS A 13 0.09 -7.95 -15.41
N THR A 14 0.65 -6.85 -15.89
CA THR A 14 2.00 -6.83 -16.45
C THR A 14 3.03 -6.53 -15.36
N LYS A 15 4.28 -6.96 -15.54
CA LYS A 15 5.36 -6.62 -14.60
C LYS A 15 5.50 -5.11 -14.40
N GLU A 16 5.22 -4.33 -15.45
CA GLU A 16 5.24 -2.87 -15.40
C GLU A 16 4.09 -2.30 -14.57
N SER A 17 2.85 -2.76 -14.81
CA SER A 17 1.69 -2.33 -14.02
C SER A 17 1.82 -2.66 -12.53
N VAL A 18 2.44 -3.79 -12.19
CA VAL A 18 2.69 -4.17 -10.78
C VAL A 18 3.71 -3.23 -10.14
N ARG A 19 4.81 -2.89 -10.84
CA ARG A 19 5.79 -1.92 -10.34
C ARG A 19 5.19 -0.53 -10.19
N GLN A 20 4.41 -0.08 -11.17
CA GLN A 20 3.74 1.22 -11.11
C GLN A 20 2.75 1.27 -9.93
N CYS A 21 1.99 0.20 -9.70
CA CYS A 21 1.10 0.07 -8.54
C CYS A 21 1.88 0.24 -7.22
N LEU A 22 2.96 -0.53 -7.01
CA LEU A 22 3.81 -0.41 -5.82
C LEU A 22 4.41 1.00 -5.66
N GLN A 23 4.86 1.58 -6.78
CA GLN A 23 5.50 2.90 -6.79
C GLN A 23 4.57 4.03 -6.37
N ILE A 24 3.26 3.88 -6.61
CA ILE A 24 2.23 4.87 -6.31
C ILE A 24 1.60 4.57 -4.94
N ASP A 25 1.07 3.36 -4.75
CA ASP A 25 0.23 3.02 -3.60
C ASP A 25 1.03 2.89 -2.30
N TYR A 26 2.23 2.33 -2.37
CA TYR A 26 3.10 2.15 -1.21
C TYR A 26 4.17 3.24 -1.13
N TYR A 27 5.11 3.27 -2.08
CA TYR A 27 6.23 4.22 -2.04
C TYR A 27 5.78 5.67 -2.25
N GLY A 28 4.70 5.90 -3.00
CA GLY A 28 4.13 7.24 -3.19
C GLY A 28 3.49 7.76 -1.91
N ALA A 29 2.67 6.93 -1.25
CA ALA A 29 2.06 7.27 0.04
C ALA A 29 3.11 7.50 1.13
N LYS A 30 4.15 6.66 1.20
CA LYS A 30 5.29 6.82 2.10
C LYS A 30 5.97 8.19 1.91
N ARG A 31 6.46 8.48 0.71
CA ARG A 31 7.14 9.76 0.41
C ARG A 31 6.26 10.98 0.67
N ALA A 32 4.97 10.91 0.32
CA ALA A 32 4.05 12.01 0.59
C ALA A 32 3.87 12.24 2.09
N THR A 33 3.75 11.16 2.85
CA THR A 33 3.63 11.22 4.32
C THR A 33 4.89 11.79 4.95
N GLU A 34 6.06 11.25 4.62
CA GLU A 34 7.36 11.72 5.11
C GLU A 34 7.58 13.21 4.84
N ALA A 35 7.29 13.67 3.62
CA ALA A 35 7.44 15.06 3.24
C ALA A 35 6.50 16.00 4.00
N LEU A 36 5.33 15.50 4.42
CA LEU A 36 4.31 16.29 5.13
C LEU A 36 4.40 16.18 6.64
N ILE A 37 5.08 15.17 7.20
CA ILE A 37 5.27 15.00 8.65
C ILE A 37 5.72 16.29 9.34
N PRO A 38 6.74 17.04 8.85
CA PRO A 38 7.18 18.27 9.51
C PRO A 38 6.09 19.32 9.62
N LEU A 39 5.20 19.41 8.63
CA LEU A 39 4.06 20.33 8.64
C LEU A 39 2.93 19.82 9.52
N LEU A 40 2.67 18.51 9.50
CA LEU A 40 1.66 17.88 10.35
C LEU A 40 1.98 18.07 11.84
N GLN A 41 3.26 18.05 12.22
CA GLN A 41 3.70 18.32 13.60
C GLN A 41 3.35 19.74 14.10
N LEU A 42 3.02 20.68 13.22
CA LEU A 42 2.56 22.03 13.59
C LEU A 42 1.06 22.07 13.94
N SER A 43 0.30 21.03 13.61
CA SER A 43 -1.13 20.94 13.91
C SER A 43 -1.35 20.48 15.36
N GLU A 44 -2.35 21.05 16.04
CA GLU A 44 -2.81 20.56 17.35
C GLU A 44 -3.52 19.20 17.26
N SER A 45 -3.98 18.81 16.06
CA SER A 45 -4.68 17.54 15.81
C SER A 45 -4.36 17.01 14.41
N PRO A 46 -3.11 16.55 14.17
CA PRO A 46 -2.73 15.98 12.88
C PRO A 46 -3.49 14.68 12.61
N ARG A 47 -3.86 14.46 11.34
CA ARG A 47 -4.49 13.21 10.89
C ARG A 47 -3.85 12.79 9.58
N ILE A 48 -3.50 11.51 9.49
CA ILE A 48 -3.11 10.83 8.25
C ILE A 48 -4.19 9.78 7.99
N VAL A 49 -4.72 9.76 6.76
CA VAL A 49 -5.73 8.79 6.34
C VAL A 49 -5.23 8.13 5.06
N ASN A 50 -4.80 6.87 5.17
CA ASN A 50 -4.45 6.04 4.01
C ASN A 50 -5.72 5.37 3.49
N VAL A 51 -6.08 5.63 2.24
CA VAL A 51 -7.22 4.97 1.58
C VAL A 51 -6.76 3.63 1.06
N THR A 52 -7.38 2.55 1.53
CA THR A 52 -7.02 1.16 1.18
C THR A 52 -8.19 0.41 0.55
N SER A 53 -7.97 -0.87 0.22
CA SER A 53 -8.99 -1.77 -0.34
C SER A 53 -9.18 -2.99 0.54
N SER A 54 -10.39 -3.57 0.54
CA SER A 54 -10.66 -4.87 1.17
C SER A 54 -9.76 -5.99 0.64
N MET A 55 -9.24 -5.85 -0.59
CA MET A 55 -8.27 -6.76 -1.18
C MET A 55 -6.90 -6.75 -0.48
N GLY A 56 -6.60 -5.76 0.35
CA GLY A 56 -5.37 -5.67 1.15
C GLY A 56 -5.37 -6.55 2.41
N THR A 57 -6.43 -7.33 2.64
CA THR A 57 -6.55 -8.19 3.83
C THR A 57 -5.54 -9.35 3.79
N LEU A 58 -4.87 -9.64 4.91
CA LEU A 58 -3.88 -10.73 5.04
C LEU A 58 -4.41 -12.11 4.65
N GLU A 59 -5.70 -12.36 4.81
CA GLU A 59 -6.36 -13.60 4.39
C GLU A 59 -6.27 -13.85 2.88
N LEU A 60 -6.19 -12.78 2.08
CA LEU A 60 -6.15 -12.83 0.62
C LEU A 60 -4.72 -12.93 0.07
N ILE A 61 -3.69 -12.96 0.92
CA ILE A 61 -2.29 -13.10 0.53
C ILE A 61 -1.93 -14.60 0.50
N PRO A 62 -1.74 -15.21 -0.69
CA PRO A 62 -1.45 -16.63 -0.80
C PRO A 62 0.02 -16.97 -0.48
N ASN A 63 0.92 -16.00 -0.57
CA ASN A 63 2.33 -16.20 -0.27
C ASN A 63 2.52 -16.25 1.25
N GLY A 64 2.80 -17.45 1.79
CA GLY A 64 2.93 -17.66 3.23
C GLY A 64 4.12 -16.92 3.87
N TRP A 65 5.19 -16.68 3.11
CA TRP A 65 6.32 -15.89 3.59
C TRP A 65 5.97 -14.40 3.70
N ALA A 66 5.37 -13.82 2.65
CA ALA A 66 4.94 -12.42 2.66
C ALA A 66 3.85 -12.18 3.72
N LYS A 67 2.91 -13.12 3.83
CA LYS A 67 1.90 -13.10 4.90
C LYS A 67 2.55 -13.15 6.28
N GLY A 68 3.58 -13.98 6.47
CA GLY A 68 4.33 -14.08 7.73
C GLY A 68 4.99 -12.76 8.12
N ILE A 69 5.66 -12.09 7.17
CA ILE A 69 6.25 -10.75 7.40
C ILE A 69 5.17 -9.74 7.78
N LEU A 70 4.07 -9.69 7.02
CA LEU A 70 3.01 -8.69 7.21
C LEU A 70 2.14 -8.94 8.46
N SER A 71 2.18 -10.14 9.04
CA SER A 71 1.44 -10.49 10.26
C SER A 71 2.26 -10.39 11.54
N ASP A 72 3.55 -10.11 11.43
CA ASP A 72 4.51 -10.08 12.53
C ASP A 72 4.64 -8.65 13.08
N ASP A 73 3.58 -8.19 13.76
CA ASP A 73 3.44 -6.81 14.26
C ASP A 73 4.63 -6.37 15.12
N ASP A 74 5.20 -7.28 15.92
CA ASP A 74 6.32 -7.00 16.84
C ASP A 74 7.63 -6.68 16.11
N ASN A 75 7.80 -7.18 14.89
CA ASN A 75 9.04 -7.04 14.12
C ASN A 75 8.82 -6.36 12.77
N LEU A 76 7.66 -5.75 12.52
CA LEU A 76 7.34 -5.09 11.26
C LEU A 76 8.12 -3.77 11.13
N THR A 77 9.02 -3.69 10.15
CA THR A 77 9.80 -2.48 9.85
C THR A 77 9.73 -2.14 8.37
N GLU A 78 10.01 -0.88 8.03
CA GLU A 78 10.05 -0.45 6.62
C GLU A 78 11.14 -1.18 5.84
N GLU A 79 12.30 -1.44 6.43
CA GLU A 79 13.40 -2.15 5.77
C GLU A 79 12.97 -3.57 5.38
N ARG A 80 12.27 -4.28 6.26
CA ARG A 80 11.73 -5.62 5.97
C ARG A 80 10.67 -5.63 4.88
N LEU A 81 10.01 -4.50 4.64
CA LEU A 81 9.05 -4.36 3.55
C LEU A 81 9.73 -3.94 2.25
N ASP A 82 10.70 -3.04 2.33
CA ASP A 82 11.40 -2.43 1.19
C ASP A 82 12.46 -3.38 0.58
N GLU A 83 13.04 -4.31 1.36
CA GLU A 83 13.97 -5.34 0.86
C GLU A 83 13.25 -6.41 0.01
N ASP A 84 11.94 -6.55 0.20
CA ASP A 84 11.15 -7.73 -0.17
C ASP A 84 10.03 -7.44 -1.21
N LEU A 85 9.77 -6.15 -1.51
CA LEU A 85 8.75 -5.65 -2.48
C LEU A 85 9.37 -4.88 -3.67
#